data_AF-A0A7V8YS07-F1
#
_entry.id   AF-A0A7V8YS07-F1
#
_cell.length_a   1.000
_cell.length_b   1.000
_cell.length_c   1.000
_cell.angle_alpha   90.00
_cell.angle_beta   90.00
_cell.angle_gamma   90.00
#
_symmetry.space_group_name_H-M   'P 1'
#
loop_
_entity.id
_entity.type
_entity.pdbx_description
1 polymer ?
#
loop_
_entity_poly.entity_id
_entity_poly.type
_entity_poly.pdbx_seq_one_letter_code
_entity_poly.pdbx_strand_id
1 'polypeptide(L)' 'MQLVDIPVGDGTYDAFVVWAETRDDGTIALDLTITTGARKGEVLSVRAANVSRDAIDLVGLPCTLVVEDAQPRVEW' A
#
# COMPACT_ATOMS: atom_id res chain seq x y z
N MET A 1 10.22 19.50 0.92
CA MET A 1 10.12 18.04 0.66
C MET A 1 10.13 17.37 2.02
N GLN A 2 8.96 16.89 2.47
CA GLN A 2 8.79 16.35 3.82
C GLN A 2 9.02 14.84 3.77
N LEU A 3 10.02 14.37 4.53
CA LEU A 3 10.25 12.94 4.77
C LEU A 3 9.08 12.40 5.60
N VAL A 4 8.44 11.34 5.13
CA VAL A 4 7.38 10.62 5.85
C VAL A 4 7.97 9.26 6.22
N ASP A 5 8.00 8.96 7.53
CA ASP A 5 8.35 7.62 8.00
C ASP A 5 7.36 6.63 7.42
N ILE A 6 7.86 5.57 6.77
CA ILE A 6 7.02 4.42 6.46
C ILE A 6 6.85 3.70 7.81
N PRO A 7 5.63 3.45 8.32
CA PRO A 7 5.43 3.01 9.72
C PRO A 7 5.89 1.57 10.02
N VAL A 8 6.60 0.92 9.09
CA VAL A 8 6.90 -0.51 9.09
C VAL A 8 8.36 -0.74 8.70
N GLY A 9 8.98 -1.75 9.31
CA GLY A 9 10.32 -2.18 8.92
C GLY A 9 10.31 -2.98 7.61
N ASP A 10 11.49 -3.38 7.17
CA ASP A 10 11.62 -4.32 6.05
C ASP A 10 10.92 -5.65 6.37
N GLY A 11 10.27 -6.21 5.36
CA GLY A 11 9.49 -7.43 5.50
C GLY A 11 8.39 -7.60 4.46
N THR A 12 7.61 -8.66 4.64
CA THR A 12 6.47 -9.01 3.79
C THR A 12 5.22 -9.04 4.64
N TYR A 13 4.17 -8.35 4.17
CA TYR A 13 2.92 -8.18 4.90
C TYR A 13 1.73 -8.55 4.02
N ASP A 14 0.89 -9.48 4.48
CA ASP A 14 -0.39 -9.76 3.82
C ASP A 14 -1.37 -8.64 4.13
N ALA A 15 -1.97 -8.04 3.10
CA ALA A 15 -2.85 -6.90 3.25
C ALA A 15 -4.06 -6.96 2.30
N PHE A 16 -4.97 -6.01 2.46
CA PHE A 16 -5.98 -5.70 1.46
C PHE A 16 -6.20 -4.20 1.37
N VAL A 17 -6.69 -3.74 0.22
CA VAL A 17 -6.94 -2.31 -0.01
C VAL A 17 -8.27 -1.92 0.63
N VAL A 18 -8.22 -1.00 1.59
CA VAL A 18 -9.43 -0.41 2.18
C VAL A 18 -9.87 0.86 1.45
N TRP A 19 -8.91 1.56 0.83
CA TRP A 19 -9.20 2.75 0.05
C TRP A 19 -8.15 2.95 -1.04
N ALA A 20 -8.58 3.52 -2.16
CA ALA A 20 -7.71 3.87 -3.27
C ALA A 20 -8.20 5.17 -3.93
N GLU A 21 -7.27 6.06 -4.25
CA GLU A 21 -7.59 7.36 -4.86
C GLU A 21 -6.51 7.74 -5.88
N THR A 22 -6.94 8.10 -7.10
CA THR A 22 -6.06 8.67 -8.12
C THR A 22 -5.65 10.09 -7.73
N ARG A 23 -4.35 10.39 -7.78
CA ARG A 23 -3.78 11.71 -7.52
C ARG A 23 -3.60 12.51 -8.81
N ASP A 24 -3.41 13.82 -8.68
CA ASP A 24 -3.25 14.75 -9.80
C ASP A 24 -2.10 14.39 -10.75
N ASP A 25 -1.07 13.68 -10.27
CA ASP A 25 0.06 13.21 -11.08
C ASP A 25 -0.11 11.80 -11.67
N GLY A 26 -1.32 11.25 -11.62
CA GLY A 26 -1.66 9.94 -12.17
C GLY A 26 -1.22 8.74 -11.33
N THR A 27 -0.59 8.96 -10.17
CA THR A 27 -0.34 7.88 -9.20
C THR A 27 -1.60 7.54 -8.41
N ILE A 28 -1.64 6.36 -7.80
CA ILE A 28 -2.73 5.95 -6.92
C ILE A 28 -2.22 5.93 -5.49
N ALA A 29 -2.87 6.66 -4.59
CA ALA A 29 -2.69 6.49 -3.15
C ALA A 29 -3.54 5.32 -2.67
N LEU A 30 -2.94 4.42 -1.91
CA LEU A 30 -3.57 3.21 -1.40
C LEU A 30 -3.50 3.21 0.12
N ASP A 31 -4.63 2.94 0.77
CA ASP A 31 -4.65 2.57 2.18
C ASP A 31 -4.78 1.06 2.28
N LEU A 32 -3.77 0.43 2.88
CA LEU A 32 -3.61 -1.00 2.99
C LEU A 32 -3.79 -1.43 4.44
N THR A 33 -4.68 -2.37 4.71
CA THR A 33 -4.81 -2.96 6.05
C THR A 33 -4.06 -4.28 6.13
N ILE A 34 -3.09 -4.40 7.05
CA ILE A 34 -2.39 -5.66 7.32
C ILE A 34 -3.36 -6.68 7.93
N THR A 35 -3.37 -7.90 7.41
CA THR A 35 -4.32 -8.96 7.78
C THR A 35 -3.72 -10.05 8.66
N THR A 36 -2.40 -10.16 8.72
CA THR A 36 -1.67 -11.22 9.43
C THR A 36 -0.51 -10.66 10.28
N GLY A 37 0.09 -11.53 11.11
CA GLY A 37 1.29 -11.20 11.88
C GLY A 37 1.08 -10.19 13.03
N ALA A 38 2.19 -9.73 13.60
CA ALA A 38 2.22 -8.88 14.79
C ALA A 38 1.61 -7.49 14.59
N ARG A 39 1.49 -7.05 13.33
CA ARG A 39 0.97 -5.72 12.95
C ARG A 39 -0.42 -5.80 12.32
N LYS A 40 -1.12 -6.92 12.51
CA LYS A 40 -2.49 -7.12 12.02
C LYS A 40 -3.41 -5.98 12.48
N GLY A 41 -4.23 -5.49 11.56
CA GLY A 41 -5.19 -4.42 11.77
C GLY A 41 -4.61 -3.02 11.57
N GLU A 42 -3.30 -2.89 11.37
CA GLU A 42 -2.70 -1.60 11.04
C GLU A 42 -3.00 -1.19 9.60
N VAL A 43 -3.26 0.11 9.41
CA VAL A 43 -3.50 0.72 8.10
C VAL A 43 -2.27 1.53 7.68
N LEU A 44 -1.79 1.29 6.47
CA LEU A 44 -0.63 1.93 5.88
C LEU A 44 -1.01 2.64 4.59
N SER A 45 -0.62 3.89 4.46
CA SER A 45 -0.77 4.64 3.21
C SER A 45 0.48 4.51 2.35
N VAL A 46 0.33 4.00 1.13
CA VAL A 46 1.41 3.89 0.14
C VAL A 46 1.02 4.55 -1.18
N ARG A 47 2.00 4.81 -2.03
CA ARG A 47 1.80 5.40 -3.35
C ARG A 47 2.24 4.44 -4.43
N ALA A 48 1.30 4.03 -5.27
CA ALA A 48 1.55 3.16 -6.40
C ALA A 48 1.63 3.97 -7.70
N ALA A 49 2.68 3.73 -8.48
CA ALA A 49 2.83 4.26 -9.83
C ALA A 49 2.62 3.15 -10.87
N ASN A 50 2.29 3.53 -12.11
CA ASN A 50 2.14 2.60 -13.24
C ASN A 50 1.10 1.49 -13.04
N VAL A 51 0.04 1.75 -12.27
CA VAL A 51 -1.07 0.81 -12.09
C VAL A 51 -1.99 0.89 -13.30
N SER A 52 -2.24 -0.23 -13.97
CA SER A 52 -3.07 -0.30 -15.18
C SER A 52 -4.56 -0.48 -14.91
N ARG A 53 -5.01 -0.24 -13.66
CA ARG A 53 -6.38 -0.42 -13.19
C ARG A 53 -6.90 0.89 -12.61
N ASP A 54 -8.20 1.11 -12.68
CA ASP A 54 -8.82 2.26 -12.02
C ASP A 54 -8.74 2.11 -10.49
N ALA A 55 -8.58 3.23 -9.79
CA ALA A 55 -8.40 3.21 -8.33
C ALA A 55 -9.54 2.49 -7.61
N ILE A 56 -10.79 2.71 -8.03
CA ILE A 56 -11.96 2.09 -7.39
C ILE A 56 -11.98 0.56 -7.54
N ASP A 57 -11.42 0.02 -8.64
CA ASP A 57 -11.34 -1.42 -8.88
C ASP A 57 -10.33 -2.12 -7.98
N LEU A 58 -9.44 -1.36 -7.33
CA LEU A 58 -8.46 -1.89 -6.38
C LEU A 58 -9.06 -2.11 -4.99
N VAL A 59 -10.14 -1.38 -4.65
CA VAL A 59 -10.74 -1.43 -3.31
C VAL A 59 -11.28 -2.83 -3.02
N GLY A 60 -10.87 -3.40 -1.90
CA GLY A 60 -11.23 -4.75 -1.47
C GLY A 60 -10.34 -5.85 -2.03
N LEU A 61 -9.39 -5.55 -2.93
CA LEU A 61 -8.46 -6.57 -3.43
C LEU A 61 -7.44 -6.98 -2.35
N PRO A 62 -7.15 -8.29 -2.22
CA PRO A 62 -5.99 -8.73 -1.45
C PRO A 62 -4.71 -8.27 -2.16
N CYS A 63 -3.66 -8.04 -1.38
CA CYS A 63 -2.34 -7.72 -1.88
C CYS A 63 -1.27 -8.12 -0.86
N THR A 64 -0.02 -8.13 -1.32
CA THR A 64 1.16 -8.28 -0.46
C THR A 64 1.96 -6.98 -0.51
N LEU A 65 2.21 -6.38 0.65
CA LEU A 65 3.16 -5.27 0.78
C LEU A 65 4.54 -5.84 1.09
N VAL A 66 5.50 -5.59 0.21
CA VAL A 66 6.92 -5.90 0.41
C VAL A 66 7.66 -4.60 0.70
N VAL A 67 8.42 -4.57 1.78
CA VAL A 67 9.32 -3.45 2.11
C VAL A 67 10.74 -3.99 2.16
N GLU A 68 11.59 -3.44 1.30
CA GLU A 68 13.01 -3.81 1.18
C GLU A 68 13.81 -2.51 1.05
N ASP A 69 14.86 -2.34 1.87
CA ASP A 69 15.64 -1.10 1.94
C ASP A 69 14.75 0.16 2.16
N ALA A 70 13.72 0.02 2.99
CA ALA A 70 12.70 1.04 3.21
C ALA A 70 11.99 1.52 1.92
N GLN A 71 11.90 0.66 0.89
CA GLN A 71 11.14 0.91 -0.34
C GLN A 71 9.92 -0.03 -0.40
N PRO A 72 8.68 0.50 -0.41
CA PRO A 72 7.49 -0.31 -0.48
C PRO A 72 7.15 -0.69 -1.93
N ARG A 73 6.76 -1.95 -2.14
CA ARG A 73 6.16 -2.47 -3.37
C ARG A 73 4.88 -3.23 -3.04
N VAL A 74 3.84 -3.02 -3.84
CA VAL A 74 2.58 -3.76 -3.72
C VAL A 74 2.51 -4.81 -4.81
N GLU A 75 2.25 -6.05 -4.42
CA GLU A 75 2.03 -7.20 -5.29
C GLU A 75 0.56 -7.62 -5.20
N TRP A 76 -0.08 -7.88 -6.35
CA TRP A 76 -1.53 -8.06 -6.51
C TRP A 76 -1.88 -9.46 -7.00
#